data_AF-A0A4U9DD43-F1
#
_entry.id   AF-A0A4U9DD43-F1
#
_cell.length_a   1.000
_cell.length_b   1.000
_cell.length_c   1.000
_cell.angle_alpha   90.00
_cell.angle_beta   90.00
_cell.angle_gamma   90.00
#
_symmetry.space_group_name_H-M   'P 1'
#
loop_
_entity.id
_entity.type
_entity.pdbx_description
1 polymer ?
#
loop_
_entity_poly.entity_id
_entity_poly.type
_entity_poly.pdbx_seq_one_letter_code
_entity_poly.pdbx_strand_id
1 'polypeptide(L)'
;MITDPIETVSRVGNDLAVAIGLLTMITATIGINIVANFVSPAFDFSNCSPQKISFRTGGMIAAVGSILLTPWNLFNSPELIHYTLDVLGAFIGPLFGILLVDFYLIKRGKISVDDLFDDTPKGQYWYRNGFNPEGHRRAGALRGYRSGYQLYPRPA
;
A
#
# COMPACT_ATOMS: atom_id res chain seq x y z
N MET A 1 34.47 -2.26 6.58
CA MET A 1 33.20 -2.87 7.04
C MET A 1 32.62 -3.58 5.83
N ILE A 2 32.32 -4.87 5.91
CA ILE A 2 31.65 -5.58 4.81
C ILE A 2 30.16 -5.25 4.92
N THR A 3 29.59 -4.69 3.87
CA THR A 3 28.16 -4.33 3.81
C THR A 3 27.36 -5.29 2.94
N ASP A 4 28.05 -6.09 2.11
CA ASP A 4 27.41 -7.11 1.28
C ASP A 4 27.20 -8.41 2.10
N PRO A 5 25.95 -8.80 2.37
CA PRO A 5 25.65 -10.02 3.10
C PRO A 5 26.10 -11.28 2.36
N ILE A 6 26.17 -11.27 1.02
CA ILE A 6 26.64 -12.42 0.22
C ILE A 6 28.14 -12.62 0.43
N GLU A 7 28.91 -11.52 0.41
CA GLU A 7 30.35 -11.54 0.70
C GLU A 7 30.64 -11.96 2.15
N THR A 8 29.72 -11.64 3.07
CA THR A 8 29.85 -12.07 4.47
C THR A 8 29.69 -13.58 4.61
N VAL A 9 28.70 -14.17 3.93
CA VAL A 9 28.47 -15.62 3.94
C VAL A 9 29.62 -16.39 3.28
N SER A 10 30.20 -15.86 2.20
CA SER A 10 31.29 -16.55 1.49
C SER A 10 32.60 -16.65 2.27
N ARG A 11 32.79 -15.84 3.32
CA ARG A 11 34.00 -15.84 4.18
C ARG A 11 33.94 -16.80 5.38
N VAL A 12 32.86 -17.57 5.54
CA VAL A 12 32.67 -18.51 6.66
C VAL A 12 33.66 -19.69 6.62
N GLY A 13 34.28 -19.96 5.47
CA GLY A 13 35.38 -20.94 5.33
C GLY A 13 34.96 -22.41 5.31
N ASN A 14 33.66 -22.71 5.39
CA ASN A 14 33.09 -24.06 5.24
C ASN A 14 32.07 -24.07 4.10
N ASP A 15 32.36 -24.81 3.03
CA ASP A 15 31.55 -24.88 1.81
C ASP A 15 30.08 -25.25 2.07
N LEU A 16 29.83 -26.14 3.03
CA LEU A 16 28.46 -26.55 3.39
C LEU A 16 27.73 -25.43 4.13
N ALA A 17 28.41 -24.71 5.02
CA ALA A 17 27.84 -23.57 5.71
C ALA A 17 27.54 -22.40 4.75
N VAL A 18 28.43 -22.16 3.78
CA VAL A 18 28.21 -21.19 2.70
C VAL A 18 26.99 -21.57 1.87
N ALA A 19 26.88 -22.84 1.45
CA ALA A 19 25.75 -23.31 0.65
C ALA A 19 24.41 -23.16 1.38
N ILE A 20 24.34 -23.52 2.66
CA ILE A 20 23.14 -23.32 3.49
C ILE A 20 22.83 -21.83 3.63
N GLY A 21 23.82 -20.99 3.92
CA GLY A 21 23.65 -19.55 4.05
C GLY A 21 23.08 -18.89 2.79
N LEU A 22 23.61 -19.27 1.62
CA LEU A 22 23.11 -18.79 0.32
C LEU A 22 21.68 -19.26 0.04
N LEU A 23 21.38 -20.54 0.31
CA LEU A 23 20.02 -21.08 0.14
C LEU A 23 19.02 -20.36 1.06
N THR A 24 19.41 -20.11 2.32
CA THR A 24 18.62 -19.33 3.27
C THR A 24 18.40 -17.91 2.77
N MET A 25 19.44 -17.22 2.27
CA MET A 25 19.29 -15.87 1.71
C MET A 25 18.33 -15.87 0.51
N ILE A 26 18.50 -16.75 -0.47
CA ILE A 26 17.63 -16.83 -1.64
C ILE A 26 16.18 -17.05 -1.21
N THR A 27 15.95 -18.02 -0.32
CA THR A 27 14.60 -18.35 0.15
C THR A 27 13.97 -17.18 0.91
N ALA A 28 14.74 -16.55 1.80
CA ALA A 28 14.29 -15.39 2.56
C ALA A 28 13.96 -14.19 1.64
N THR A 29 14.84 -13.90 0.67
CA THR A 29 14.65 -12.81 -0.30
C THR A 29 13.42 -13.05 -1.16
N ILE A 30 13.18 -14.28 -1.64
CA ILE A 30 11.96 -14.61 -2.40
C ILE A 30 10.73 -14.44 -1.52
N GLY A 31 10.75 -15.03 -0.32
CA GLY A 31 9.61 -15.01 0.61
C GLY A 31 9.18 -13.59 0.98
N ILE A 32 10.13 -12.74 1.39
CA ILE A 32 9.81 -11.35 1.78
C ILE A 32 9.32 -10.53 0.58
N ASN A 33 9.88 -10.73 -0.63
CA ASN A 33 9.44 -10.00 -1.82
C ASN A 33 8.01 -10.38 -2.22
N ILE A 34 7.63 -11.66 -2.12
CA ILE A 34 6.26 -12.09 -2.39
C ILE A 34 5.30 -11.40 -1.41
N VAL A 35 5.55 -11.50 -0.10
CA VAL A 35 4.63 -10.97 0.91
C VAL A 35 4.58 -9.43 0.87
N ALA A 36 5.74 -8.77 0.84
CA ALA A 36 5.81 -7.32 0.97
C ALA A 36 5.46 -6.58 -0.32
N ASN A 37 5.85 -7.11 -1.49
CA ASN A 37 5.79 -6.36 -2.75
C ASN A 37 4.82 -6.94 -3.78
N PHE A 38 4.46 -8.22 -3.70
CA PHE A 38 3.59 -8.86 -4.70
C PHE A 38 2.13 -8.95 -4.26
N VAL A 39 1.86 -9.29 -3.00
CA VAL A 39 0.49 -9.55 -2.52
C VAL A 39 -0.39 -8.30 -2.58
N SER A 40 0.10 -7.14 -2.15
CA SER A 40 -0.68 -5.88 -2.16
C SER A 40 -1.18 -5.52 -3.57
N PRO A 41 -0.31 -5.33 -4.59
CA PRO A 41 -0.80 -4.93 -5.92
C PRO A 41 -1.70 -5.98 -6.56
N ALA A 42 -1.49 -7.28 -6.28
CA ALA A 42 -2.41 -8.32 -6.75
C ALA A 42 -3.83 -8.14 -6.18
N PHE A 43 -3.94 -7.81 -4.88
CA PHE A 43 -5.21 -7.49 -4.26
C PHE A 43 -5.80 -6.17 -4.77
N ASP A 44 -4.98 -5.13 -4.91
CA ASP A 44 -5.42 -3.82 -5.42
C ASP A 44 -6.09 -3.96 -6.78
N PHE A 45 -5.46 -4.66 -7.74
CA PHE A 45 -6.07 -4.90 -9.04
C PHE A 45 -7.32 -5.79 -8.98
N SER A 46 -7.32 -6.83 -8.14
CA SER A 46 -8.51 -7.68 -8.00
C SER A 46 -9.70 -6.92 -7.42
N ASN A 47 -9.46 -5.97 -6.51
CA ASN A 47 -10.50 -5.16 -5.88
C ASN A 47 -11.04 -4.06 -6.81
N CYS A 48 -10.31 -3.65 -7.85
CA CYS A 48 -10.84 -2.71 -8.84
C CYS A 48 -12.03 -3.28 -9.64
N SER A 49 -12.05 -4.59 -9.87
CA SER A 49 -13.18 -5.25 -10.55
C SER A 49 -13.26 -6.72 -10.14
N PRO A 50 -13.79 -7.02 -8.94
CA PRO A 50 -13.73 -8.37 -8.36
C PRO A 50 -14.50 -9.43 -9.16
N GLN A 51 -15.49 -9.02 -9.95
CA GLN A 51 -16.23 -9.91 -10.85
C GLN A 51 -15.42 -10.33 -12.09
N LYS A 52 -14.37 -9.58 -12.46
CA LYS A 52 -13.60 -9.78 -13.70
C LYS A 52 -12.14 -10.13 -13.45
N ILE A 53 -11.57 -9.65 -12.35
CA ILE A 53 -10.14 -9.77 -12.05
C ILE A 53 -9.99 -10.61 -10.79
N SER A 54 -9.59 -11.87 -10.98
CA SER A 54 -9.20 -12.74 -9.87
C SER A 54 -7.85 -12.31 -9.29
N PHE A 55 -7.52 -12.75 -8.07
CA PHE A 55 -6.19 -12.57 -7.49
C PHE A 55 -5.05 -13.04 -8.41
N ARG A 56 -5.25 -14.16 -9.12
CA ARG A 56 -4.26 -14.68 -10.09
C ARG A 56 -4.07 -13.72 -11.25
N THR A 57 -5.17 -13.21 -11.81
CA THR A 57 -5.15 -12.25 -12.92
C THR A 57 -4.53 -10.93 -12.47
N GLY A 58 -4.91 -10.41 -11.30
CA GLY A 58 -4.34 -9.20 -10.71
C GLY A 58 -2.85 -9.33 -10.45
N GLY A 59 -2.40 -10.49 -9.93
CA GLY A 59 -0.99 -10.80 -9.75
C GLY A 59 -0.21 -10.82 -11.07
N MET A 60 -0.79 -11.36 -12.14
CA MET A 60 -0.16 -11.34 -13.46
C MET A 60 -0.06 -9.91 -14.03
N ILE A 61 -1.09 -9.08 -13.83
CA ILE A 61 -1.06 -7.66 -14.22
C ILE A 61 0.07 -6.94 -13.47
N ALA A 62 0.16 -7.14 -12.15
CA ALA A 62 1.22 -6.56 -11.32
C ALA A 62 2.62 -7.02 -11.75
N ALA A 63 2.80 -8.32 -12.06
CA ALA A 63 4.08 -8.87 -12.51
C ALA A 63 4.54 -8.28 -13.85
N VAL A 64 3.63 -8.17 -14.83
CA VAL A 64 3.96 -7.55 -16.12
C VAL A 64 4.25 -6.07 -15.94
N GLY A 65 3.43 -5.37 -15.15
CA GLY A 65 3.63 -3.96 -14.85
C GLY A 65 4.98 -3.67 -14.20
N SER A 66 5.41 -4.49 -13.24
CA SER A 66 6.70 -4.28 -12.56
C SER A 66 7.90 -4.42 -13.50
N ILE A 67 7.86 -5.35 -14.46
CA ILE A 67 8.90 -5.51 -15.47
C ILE A 67 8.92 -4.30 -16.41
N LEU A 68 7.75 -3.83 -16.84
CA LEU A 68 7.62 -2.68 -17.75
C LEU A 68 8.09 -1.36 -17.13
N LEU A 69 7.99 -1.21 -15.81
CA LEU A 69 8.57 -0.05 -15.11
C LEU A 69 10.10 -0.05 -15.15
N THR A 70 10.75 -1.17 -15.46
CA THR A 70 12.21 -1.32 -15.55
C THR A 70 12.93 -0.73 -14.33
N PRO A 71 12.60 -1.16 -13.10
CA PRO A 71 13.04 -0.48 -11.88
C PRO A 71 14.56 -0.47 -11.72
N TRP A 72 15.29 -1.38 -12.36
CA TRP A 72 16.76 -1.37 -12.40
C TRP A 72 17.34 -0.08 -12.98
N ASN A 73 16.61 0.62 -13.86
CA ASN A 73 17.05 1.89 -14.42
C ASN A 73 17.14 3.01 -13.37
N LEU A 74 16.39 2.91 -12.27
CA LEU A 74 16.46 3.87 -11.15
C LEU A 74 17.82 3.81 -10.43
N PHE A 75 18.46 2.64 -10.39
CA PHE A 75 19.73 2.45 -9.68
C PHE A 75 20.93 3.03 -10.42
N ASN A 76 20.75 3.51 -11.66
CA ASN A 76 21.82 4.14 -12.44
C ASN A 76 22.15 5.56 -11.97
N SER A 77 21.28 6.21 -11.19
CA SER A 77 21.53 7.54 -10.63
C SER A 77 21.03 7.66 -9.19
N PRO A 78 21.89 8.00 -8.22
CA PRO A 78 21.47 8.28 -6.85
C PRO A 78 20.39 9.37 -6.76
N GLU A 79 20.42 10.35 -7.66
CA GLU A 79 19.45 11.45 -7.70
C GLU A 79 18.04 10.95 -8.06
N LEU A 80 17.94 10.01 -9.01
CA LEU A 80 16.66 9.40 -9.39
C LEU A 80 16.06 8.56 -8.27
N ILE A 81 16.90 7.89 -7.47
CA ILE A 81 16.47 7.15 -6.29
C ILE A 81 15.84 8.12 -5.28
N HIS A 82 16.56 9.19 -4.92
CA HIS A 82 16.07 10.18 -3.95
C HIS A 82 14.79 10.84 -4.43
N TYR A 83 14.74 11.31 -5.68
CA TYR A 83 13.54 11.93 -6.24
C TYR A 83 12.33 10.99 -6.18
N THR A 84 12.52 9.71 -6.53
CA THR A 84 11.44 8.71 -6.47
C THR A 84 10.91 8.53 -5.05
N LEU A 85 11.81 8.43 -4.07
CA LEU A 85 11.44 8.29 -2.66
C LEU A 85 10.70 9.52 -2.13
N ASP A 86 11.16 10.72 -2.49
CA ASP A 86 10.55 11.99 -2.07
C ASP A 86 9.14 12.12 -2.63
N VAL A 87 8.96 11.81 -3.92
CA VAL A 87 7.65 11.82 -4.57
C VAL A 87 6.72 10.81 -3.91
N LEU A 88 7.15 9.56 -3.72
CA LEU A 88 6.34 8.54 -3.04
C LEU A 88 5.95 8.98 -1.63
N GLY A 89 6.89 9.49 -0.84
CA GLY A 89 6.63 9.99 0.51
C GLY A 89 5.62 11.14 0.54
N ALA A 90 5.72 12.07 -0.41
CA ALA A 90 4.82 13.21 -0.52
C ALA A 90 3.36 12.80 -0.83
N PHE A 91 3.14 11.69 -1.53
CA PHE A 91 1.79 11.16 -1.78
C PHE A 91 1.28 10.26 -0.64
N ILE A 92 2.12 9.36 -0.15
CA ILE A 92 1.75 8.35 0.84
C ILE A 92 1.46 9.00 2.21
N GLY A 93 2.26 9.97 2.63
CA GLY A 93 2.12 10.63 3.94
C GLY A 93 0.72 11.24 4.16
N PRO A 94 0.25 12.14 3.29
CA PRO A 94 -1.09 12.71 3.38
C PRO A 94 -2.21 11.66 3.28
N LEU A 95 -2.06 10.65 2.41
CA LEU A 95 -3.04 9.57 2.26
C LEU A 95 -3.26 8.83 3.59
N PHE A 96 -2.18 8.38 4.23
CA PHE A 96 -2.25 7.73 5.54
C PHE A 96 -2.76 8.68 6.63
N GLY A 97 -2.39 9.95 6.59
CA GLY A 97 -2.89 10.96 7.51
C GLY A 97 -4.42 11.07 7.49
N ILE A 98 -5.03 11.12 6.29
CA ILE A 98 -6.49 11.16 6.14
C ILE A 98 -7.13 9.87 6.68
N LEU A 99 -6.57 8.70 6.35
CA LEU A 99 -7.09 7.41 6.80
C LEU A 99 -7.07 7.28 8.33
N LEU A 100 -5.96 7.66 8.97
CA LEU A 100 -5.82 7.59 10.43
C LEU A 100 -6.78 8.55 11.14
N VAL A 101 -6.90 9.79 10.64
CA VAL A 101 -7.85 10.77 11.19
C VAL A 101 -9.29 10.32 11.02
N ASP A 102 -9.66 9.81 9.83
CA ASP A 102 -11.01 9.32 9.58
C ASP A 102 -11.36 8.14 10.48
N PHE A 103 -10.48 7.15 10.58
CA PHE A 103 -10.75 5.94 11.35
C PHE A 103 -10.73 6.19 12.86
N TYR A 104 -9.68 6.81 13.40
CA TYR A 104 -9.50 6.93 14.85
C TYR A 104 -10.20 8.15 15.46
N LEU A 105 -10.15 9.32 14.80
CA LEU A 105 -10.70 10.55 15.39
C LEU A 105 -12.18 10.75 15.04
N ILE A 106 -12.53 10.57 13.77
CA ILE A 106 -13.90 10.83 13.28
C ILE A 106 -14.81 9.62 13.57
N LYS A 107 -14.43 8.44 13.10
CA LYS A 107 -15.22 7.20 13.22
C LYS A 107 -15.01 6.47 14.54
N ARG A 108 -13.98 6.84 15.31
CA ARG A 108 -13.65 6.25 16.63
C ARG A 108 -13.55 4.72 16.59
N GLY A 109 -12.92 4.19 15.54
CA GLY A 109 -12.73 2.77 15.31
C GLY A 109 -13.99 2.00 14.86
N LYS A 110 -15.11 2.68 14.58
CA LYS A 110 -16.35 2.04 14.12
C LYS A 110 -16.48 2.14 12.61
N ILE A 111 -16.53 1.00 11.94
CA ILE A 111 -16.81 0.90 10.51
C ILE A 111 -17.92 -0.13 10.28
N SER A 112 -18.86 0.19 9.39
CA SER A 112 -19.83 -0.77 8.86
C SER A 112 -19.18 -1.55 7.72
N VAL A 113 -18.86 -2.83 7.94
CA VAL A 113 -18.18 -3.68 6.94
C VAL A 113 -19.10 -3.97 5.76
N ASP A 114 -20.39 -4.15 5.99
CA ASP A 114 -21.36 -4.40 4.92
C ASP A 114 -21.43 -3.21 3.95
N ASP A 115 -21.45 -1.98 4.48
CA ASP A 115 -21.46 -0.77 3.65
C ASP A 115 -20.13 -0.52 2.91
N LEU A 116 -19.01 -1.13 3.32
CA LEU A 116 -17.73 -1.04 2.59
C LEU A 116 -17.79 -1.74 1.24
N PHE A 117 -18.69 -2.71 1.08
CA PHE A 117 -18.88 -3.48 -0.15
C PHE A 117 -20.20 -3.16 -0.86
N ASP A 118 -20.92 -2.12 -0.43
CA ASP A 118 -22.12 -1.60 -1.10
C ASP A 118 -21.74 -0.46 -2.07
N ASP A 119 -21.78 -0.75 -3.37
CA ASP A 119 -21.51 0.20 -4.45
C ASP A 119 -22.79 0.91 -4.95
N THR A 120 -23.89 0.83 -4.20
CA THR A 120 -25.12 1.53 -4.52
C THR A 120 -25.18 2.91 -3.86
N PRO A 121 -26.02 3.85 -4.36
CA PRO A 121 -26.21 5.15 -3.72
C PRO A 121 -26.73 5.13 -2.27
N LYS A 122 -27.11 3.95 -1.75
CA LYS A 122 -27.59 3.77 -0.38
C LYS A 122 -26.44 3.48 0.59
N GLY A 123 -25.30 2.98 0.11
CA GLY A 123 -24.16 2.65 0.94
C GLY A 123 -23.60 3.87 1.65
N GLN A 124 -23.27 3.71 2.94
CA GLN A 124 -22.79 4.81 3.79
C GLN A 124 -21.53 5.51 3.23
N TYR A 125 -20.73 4.81 2.43
CA TYR A 125 -19.47 5.33 1.85
C TYR A 125 -19.57 5.64 0.35
N TRP A 126 -20.77 5.66 -0.23
CA TRP A 126 -20.96 6.04 -1.64
C TRP A 126 -20.71 7.53 -1.89
N TYR A 127 -21.00 8.38 -0.89
CA TYR A 127 -20.87 9.83 -0.99
C TYR A 127 -21.51 10.40 -2.27
N ARG A 128 -20.75 11.15 -3.09
CA ARG A 128 -21.22 11.71 -4.36
C ARG A 128 -20.65 10.90 -5.50
N ASN A 129 -21.44 9.96 -6.01
CA ASN A 129 -21.09 9.10 -7.14
C ASN A 129 -19.81 8.27 -6.91
N GLY A 130 -19.70 7.66 -5.72
CA GLY A 130 -18.53 6.87 -5.31
C GLY A 130 -17.34 7.70 -4.81
N PHE A 131 -17.45 9.04 -4.75
CA PHE A 131 -16.35 9.92 -4.38
C PHE A 131 -16.67 10.82 -3.19
N ASN A 132 -15.71 10.95 -2.27
CA ASN A 132 -15.78 11.86 -1.14
C ASN A 132 -15.12 13.22 -1.46
N PRO A 133 -15.90 14.26 -1.84
CA PRO A 133 -15.35 15.58 -2.17
C PRO A 133 -14.78 16.35 -0.97
N GLU A 134 -15.08 15.94 0.26
CA GLU A 134 -14.51 16.53 1.48
C GLU A 134 -13.19 15.85 1.88
N GLY A 135 -12.93 14.63 1.44
CA GLY A 135 -11.68 13.91 1.71
C GLY A 135 -10.45 14.68 1.23
N HIS A 136 -10.55 15.32 0.07
CA HIS A 136 -9.48 16.13 -0.52
C HIS A 136 -9.30 17.47 0.22
N ARG A 137 -10.39 18.08 0.71
CA ARG A 137 -10.36 19.34 1.47
C ARG A 137 -9.85 19.16 2.90
N ARG A 138 -10.15 18.03 3.54
CA ARG A 138 -9.74 17.75 4.93
C ARG A 138 -8.23 17.56 5.10
N ALA A 139 -7.50 17.18 4.04
CA ALA A 139 -6.04 17.17 4.02
C ALA A 139 -5.44 18.57 4.32
N GLY A 140 -6.13 19.65 3.93
CA GLY A 140 -5.72 21.03 4.22
C GLY A 140 -6.47 21.72 5.37
N ALA A 141 -7.63 21.18 5.78
CA ALA A 141 -8.60 21.91 6.63
C ALA A 141 -8.63 21.52 8.12
N LEU A 142 -7.61 20.83 8.66
CA LEU A 142 -7.51 20.50 10.09
C LEU A 142 -7.41 21.72 11.03
N ARG A 143 -7.47 22.96 10.50
CA ARG A 143 -7.51 24.20 11.29
C ARG A 143 -8.89 24.61 11.84
N GLY A 144 -10.01 23.95 11.46
CA GLY A 144 -11.36 24.51 11.74
C GLY A 144 -12.45 23.58 12.26
N TYR A 145 -12.18 22.32 12.60
CA TYR A 145 -13.24 21.30 12.75
C TYR A 145 -13.82 21.15 14.17
N ARG A 146 -14.32 22.25 14.77
CA ARG A 146 -15.01 22.23 16.08
C ARG A 146 -16.51 22.54 16.05
N SER A 147 -17.17 22.66 14.89
CA SER A 147 -18.54 23.22 14.84
C SER A 147 -19.47 22.56 13.80
N GLY A 148 -19.75 21.26 13.87
CA GLY A 148 -20.64 20.63 12.88
C GLY A 148 -21.34 19.30 13.23
N TYR A 149 -21.29 18.84 14.48
CA TYR A 149 -21.89 17.55 14.88
C TYR A 149 -23.40 17.63 15.17
N GLN A 150 -24.20 18.25 14.30
CA GLN A 150 -25.63 18.46 14.57
C GLN A 150 -26.59 18.21 13.38
N LEU A 151 -26.17 17.46 12.37
CA LEU A 151 -27.00 17.20 11.18
C LEU A 151 -27.07 15.72 10.77
N TYR A 152 -27.28 14.80 11.72
CA TYR A 152 -27.78 13.47 11.38
C TYR A 152 -28.95 13.11 12.30
N PRO A 153 -30.18 12.96 11.78
CA PRO A 153 -31.29 12.49 12.59
C PRO A 153 -31.05 11.02 12.95
N ARG A 154 -31.18 10.70 14.24
CA ARG A 154 -31.26 9.31 14.72
C ARG A 154 -32.59 8.72 14.27
N PRO A 155 -32.63 7.53 13.65
CA PRO A 155 -33.89 6.81 13.52
C PRO A 155 -34.39 6.44 14.94
N ALA A 156 -35.71 6.58 15.12
CA ALA A 156 -36.44 6.35 16.36
C ALA A 156 -36.36 4.89 16.84
#